data_AF-S7MUM0-F1
#
_entry.id   AF-S7MUM0-F1
#
_cell.length_a   1.000
_cell.length_b   1.000
_cell.length_c   1.000
_cell.angle_alpha   90.00
_cell.angle_beta   90.00
_cell.angle_gamma   90.00
#
_symmetry.space_group_name_H-M   'P 1'
#
loop_
_entity.id
_entity.type
_entity.pdbx_description
1 polymer ?
#
loop_
_entity_poly.entity_id
_entity_poly.type
_entity_poly.pdbx_seq_one_letter_code
_entity_poly.pdbx_strand_id
1 'polypeptide(L)'
;MQPPGRPGFCLLEAKVGRCRAHFKRYFYNHGSGRCEEFVYGGCDGNLNNFETEADCQRSCGDPGASVLSSLHCVSWLFKRKAS
;
A
#
# COMPACT_ATOMS: atom_id res chain seq x y z
N MET A 1 0.03 -16.10 5.17
CA MET A 1 1.30 -15.72 5.83
C MET A 1 1.33 -14.21 5.92
N GLN A 2 1.18 -13.64 7.12
CA GLN A 2 1.40 -12.20 7.31
C GLN A 2 2.92 -11.96 7.22
N PRO A 3 3.40 -11.08 6.31
CA PRO A 3 4.80 -10.68 6.35
C PRO A 3 5.07 -9.98 7.68
N PRO A 4 6.18 -10.28 8.37
CA PRO A 4 6.52 -9.63 9.63
C PRO A 4 6.67 -8.11 9.38
N GLY A 5 5.85 -7.31 10.06
CA GLY A 5 5.96 -5.85 10.04
C GLY A 5 4.78 -5.08 9.43
N ARG A 6 3.80 -5.73 8.79
CA ARG A 6 2.60 -5.04 8.27
C ARG A 6 1.44 -5.08 9.27
N PRO A 7 0.82 -3.94 9.62
CA PRO A 7 -0.37 -3.94 10.47
C PRO A 7 -1.51 -4.78 9.90
N GLY A 8 -2.21 -5.52 10.76
CA GLY A 8 -3.28 -6.42 10.32
C GLY A 8 -4.43 -5.71 9.58
N PHE A 9 -4.69 -4.44 9.90
CA PHE A 9 -5.72 -3.68 9.20
C PHE A 9 -5.40 -3.45 7.73
N CYS A 10 -4.13 -3.49 7.31
CA CYS A 10 -3.76 -3.36 5.90
C CYS A 10 -4.24 -4.54 5.04
N LEU A 11 -4.71 -5.63 5.66
CA LEU A 11 -5.28 -6.78 4.97
C LEU A 11 -6.81 -6.70 4.86
N LEU A 12 -7.44 -5.68 5.44
CA LEU A 12 -8.88 -5.48 5.34
C LEU A 12 -9.24 -4.92 3.96
N GLU A 13 -10.37 -5.33 3.42
CA GLU A 13 -10.94 -4.74 2.20
C GLU A 13 -11.31 -3.27 2.39
N ALA A 14 -11.37 -2.51 1.30
CA ALA A 14 -11.87 -1.13 1.32
C ALA A 14 -13.34 -1.11 1.79
N LYS A 15 -13.68 -0.25 2.76
CA LYS A 15 -15.03 -0.18 3.32
C LYS A 15 -15.68 1.17 3.08
N VAL A 16 -16.65 1.22 2.17
CA VAL A 16 -17.44 2.42 1.85
C VAL A 16 -18.22 2.91 3.07
N GLY A 17 -18.79 1.99 3.85
CA GLY A 17 -19.63 2.33 5.01
C GLY A 17 -21.07 2.68 4.62
N ARG A 18 -21.89 3.05 5.61
CA ARG A 18 -23.35 3.25 5.46
C ARG A 18 -23.77 4.66 5.05
N CYS A 19 -22.90 5.65 5.26
CA CYS A 19 -23.16 7.04 4.88
C CYS A 19 -23.00 7.22 3.36
N ARG A 20 -23.55 8.32 2.81
CA ARG A 20 -23.66 8.56 1.36
C ARG A 20 -22.86 9.78 0.87
N ALA A 21 -21.87 10.23 1.64
CA ALA A 21 -20.91 11.22 1.14
C ALA A 21 -19.98 10.57 0.10
N HIS A 22 -19.23 11.39 -0.63
CA HIS A 22 -18.36 10.92 -1.70
C HIS A 22 -16.91 11.40 -1.48
N PHE A 23 -16.24 10.82 -0.48
CA PHE A 23 -14.86 11.15 -0.17
C PHE A 23 -13.90 10.25 -0.95
N LYS A 24 -12.99 10.84 -1.74
CA LYS A 24 -11.85 10.11 -2.31
C LYS A 24 -10.90 9.73 -1.19
N ARG A 25 -10.60 8.45 -1.05
CA ARG A 25 -9.68 7.89 -0.05
C ARG A 25 -8.81 6.82 -0.69
N TYR A 26 -7.80 6.38 0.04
CA TYR A 26 -6.89 5.33 -0.37
C TYR A 26 -6.96 4.15 0.60
N PHE A 27 -6.87 2.94 0.09
CA PHE A 27 -6.72 1.71 0.88
C PHE A 27 -5.57 0.88 0.30
N TYR A 28 -4.94 0.07 1.13
CA TYR A 28 -3.93 -0.88 0.66
C TYR A 28 -4.61 -2.13 0.11
N ASN A 29 -4.44 -2.37 -1.19
CA ASN A 29 -4.84 -3.59 -1.86
C ASN A 29 -3.72 -4.62 -1.72
N HIS A 30 -3.92 -5.62 -0.87
CA HIS A 30 -2.92 -6.66 -0.63
C HIS A 30 -2.73 -7.63 -1.80
N GLY A 31 -3.71 -7.72 -2.71
CA GLY A 31 -3.62 -8.54 -3.93
C GLY A 31 -2.73 -7.91 -5.00
N SER A 32 -2.83 -6.59 -5.18
CA SER A 32 -1.95 -5.83 -6.09
C SER A 32 -0.65 -5.36 -5.43
N GLY A 33 -0.62 -5.34 -4.09
CA GLY A 33 0.48 -4.81 -3.29
C GLY A 33 0.56 -3.28 -3.29
N ARG A 34 -0.49 -2.57 -3.70
CA ARG A 34 -0.49 -1.12 -3.92
C ARG A 34 -1.57 -0.41 -3.12
N CYS A 35 -1.38 0.89 -2.89
CA CYS A 35 -2.44 1.76 -2.43
C CYS A 35 -3.31 2.20 -3.62
N GLU A 36 -4.61 1.97 -3.51
CA GLU A 36 -5.58 2.22 -4.57
C GLU A 36 -6.68 3.17 -4.06
N GLU A 37 -7.28 3.94 -4.98
CA GLU A 37 -8.36 4.86 -4.67
C GLU A 37 -9.69 4.12 -4.45
N PHE A 38 -10.48 4.58 -3.49
CA PHE A 38 -11.86 4.17 -3.30
C PHE A 38 -12.72 5.31 -2.77
N VAL A 39 -14.04 5.13 -2.84
CA VAL A 39 -15.01 6.09 -2.29
C VAL A 39 -15.37 5.70 -0.86
N TYR A 40 -15.16 6.61 0.08
CA TYR A 40 -15.62 6.49 1.45
C TYR A 40 -16.90 7.29 1.67
N GLY A 41 -17.91 6.62 2.22
CA GLY A 41 -19.24 7.16 2.50
C GLY A 41 -19.28 8.18 3.63
N GLY A 42 -18.22 8.29 4.44
CA GLY A 42 -18.09 9.27 5.51
C GLY A 42 -18.31 8.73 6.93
N CYS A 43 -18.82 7.50 7.08
CA CYS A 43 -18.94 6.83 8.38
C CYS A 43 -18.81 5.31 8.24
N ASP A 44 -18.59 4.60 9.35
CA ASP A 44 -18.50 3.14 9.44
C ASP A 44 -17.46 2.49 8.50
N GLY A 45 -16.37 3.21 8.20
CA GLY A 45 -15.20 2.66 7.52
C GLY A 45 -14.43 1.66 8.39
N ASN A 46 -13.26 1.25 7.93
CA ASN A 46 -12.27 0.54 8.73
C ASN A 46 -10.94 1.31 8.72
N LEU A 47 -9.91 0.76 9.36
CA LEU A 47 -8.59 1.40 9.48
C LEU A 47 -7.77 1.37 8.16
N ASN A 48 -8.19 0.60 7.15
CA ASN A 48 -7.57 0.65 5.82
C ASN A 48 -8.20 1.77 4.98
N ASN A 49 -8.08 3.01 5.49
CA ASN A 49 -8.68 4.20 4.90
C ASN A 49 -7.79 5.41 5.20
N PHE A 50 -7.14 5.91 4.15
CA PHE A 50 -6.18 7.00 4.23
C PHE A 50 -6.62 8.17 3.34
N GLU A 51 -6.29 9.39 3.75
CA GLU A 51 -6.60 10.59 2.98
C GLU A 51 -5.70 10.75 1.75
N THR A 52 -4.44 10.29 1.85
CA THR A 52 -3.46 10.36 0.77
C THR A 52 -2.86 8.99 0.44
N GLU A 53 -2.44 8.81 -0.80
CA GLU A 53 -1.73 7.60 -1.23
C GLU A 53 -0.43 7.41 -0.44
N ALA A 54 0.28 8.51 -0.15
CA ALA A 54 1.55 8.48 0.58
C ALA A 54 1.40 7.96 2.01
N ASP A 55 0.32 8.34 2.70
CA ASP A 55 0.05 7.84 4.07
C ASP A 55 -0.31 6.36 4.06
N CYS A 56 -1.06 5.91 3.06
CA CYS A 56 -1.34 4.50 2.84
C CYS A 56 -0.03 3.72 2.60
N GLN A 57 0.84 4.20 1.71
CA GLN A 57 2.10 3.53 1.40
C GLN A 57 3.04 3.49 2.59
N ARG A 58 3.10 4.57 3.38
CA ARG A 58 3.91 4.61 4.61
C ARG A 58 3.41 3.63 5.66
N SER A 59 2.10 3.43 5.74
CA SER A 59 1.46 2.60 6.77
C SER A 59 1.44 1.12 6.39
N CYS A 60 1.22 0.82 5.11
CA CYS A 60 0.91 -0.52 4.63
C CYS A 60 1.80 -1.00 3.47
N GLY A 61 2.56 -0.11 2.82
CA GLY A 61 3.48 -0.48 1.76
C GLY A 61 4.55 -1.48 2.21
N ASP A 62 5.19 -2.14 1.27
CA ASP A 62 6.29 -3.05 1.57
C ASP A 62 7.61 -2.26 1.65
N PRO A 63 8.27 -2.17 2.82
CA PRO A 63 9.60 -1.58 2.90
C PRO A 63 10.61 -2.36 2.03
N GLY A 64 10.37 -3.64 1.73
CA GLY A 64 11.22 -4.42 0.85
C GLY A 64 11.17 -3.99 -0.62
N ALA A 65 10.05 -3.45 -1.11
CA ALA A 65 9.89 -3.04 -2.50
C ALA A 65 10.70 -1.76 -2.85
N SER A 66 10.80 -0.83 -1.90
CA SER A 66 11.62 0.39 -2.06
C SER A 66 13.12 0.11 -1.95
N VAL A 67 13.51 -0.87 -1.11
CA VAL A 67 14.92 -1.26 -0.94
C VAL A 67 15.38 -2.18 -2.09
N LEU A 68 14.51 -3.07 -2.61
CA LEU A 68 14.82 -3.90 -3.78
C LEU A 68 14.88 -3.10 -5.08
N SER A 69 14.09 -2.04 -5.25
CA SER A 69 14.27 -1.11 -6.39
C SER A 69 15.65 -0.45 -6.36
N SER A 70 16.12 -0.08 -5.16
CA SER A 70 17.46 0.49 -4.96
C SER A 70 18.57 -0.56 -5.13
N LEU A 71 18.40 -1.78 -4.60
CA LEU A 71 19.41 -2.86 -4.64
C LEU A 71 19.47 -3.59 -5.99
N HIS A 72 18.36 -3.72 -6.72
CA HIS A 72 18.36 -4.28 -8.09
C HIS A 72 18.99 -3.31 -9.10
N CYS A 73 18.96 -2.00 -8.85
CA CYS A 73 19.67 -1.03 -9.68
C CYS A 73 21.20 -1.15 -9.50
N VAL A 74 21.72 -1.27 -8.27
CA VAL A 74 23.17 -1.45 -8.05
C VAL A 74 23.69 -2.81 -8.51
N SER A 75 22.88 -3.87 -8.49
CA SER A 75 23.29 -5.20 -8.98
C SER A 75 23.60 -5.25 -10.48
N TRP A 76 22.94 -4.41 -11.29
CA TRP A 76 23.17 -4.32 -12.75
C TRP A 76 24.42 -3.51 -13.13
N LEU A 77 24.96 -2.69 -12.21
CA LEU A 77 26.17 -1.89 -12.46
C LEU A 77 27.46 -2.71 -12.35
N PHE A 78 27.49 -3.79 -11.56
CA PHE A 78 28.70 -4.61 -11.37
C PHE A 78 28.84 -5.80 -12.34
N LYS A 79 27.79 -6.16 -13.10
CA LYS A 79 27.83 -7.32 -14.03
C LYS A 79 28.21 -7.01 -15.49
N ARG A 80 28.60 -5.78 -15.84
CA ARG A 80 29.13 -5.45 -17.18
C ARG A 80 30.67 -5.34 -17.26
N LYS A 81 31.39 -6.08 -16.43
CA LYS A 81 32.84 -6.31 -16.56
C LYS A 81 33.17 -7.77 -16.31
N ALA A 82 32.60 -8.65 -17.13
CA ALA A 82 33.05 -10.03 -17.29
C ALA A 82 32.43 -10.63 -18.56
N SER A 83 32.87 -10.15 -19.72
CA SER A 83 33.24 -10.97 -20.89
C SER A 83 33.87 -10.09 -21.94
#